data_AF-A6W8N9-F1
#
_entry.id   AF-A6W8N9-F1
#
_cell.length_a   1.000
_cell.length_b   1.000
_cell.length_c   1.000
_cell.angle_alpha   90.00
_cell.angle_beta   90.00
_cell.angle_gamma   90.00
#
_symmetry.space_group_name_H-M   'P 1'
#
loop_
_entity.id
_entity.type
_entity.pdbx_description
1 polymer ?
#
loop_
_entity_poly.entity_id
_entity_poly.type
_entity_poly.pdbx_seq_one_letter_code
_entity_poly.pdbx_strand_id
1 'polypeptide(L)'
;MSTYQPQAPARPQAAGIATASVVLGAIGFIVGICAPIGLALGLVARGKAKRGEISPARITAGIIVSAISTALQALVLIGIITGLSNADNATTTTAQPVASVPASEPAPEEPAAAAPAPVPTETQAAPAPAPAETTTSEAPAPTATAEPLPVAPGIGQAVIAADVAYTVTAFDCGIAQVGSEYLNRTAQGEYCEATVDINNQGTRATTFNSSQAKAYIGDIEYAADGEASMYADDGNAFLTEINPGNTVTAKLYFDMPAGTRPDRLEIGGGLFSDGAIISVA
;
A
#
# COMPACT_ATOMS: atom_id res chain seq x y z
N MET A 1 -1.23 70.77 -16.05
CA MET A 1 -0.97 69.93 -17.25
C MET A 1 -0.69 68.53 -16.75
N SER A 2 -1.69 67.64 -16.80
CA SER A 2 -1.59 66.25 -16.31
C SER A 2 -1.30 65.34 -17.49
N THR A 3 -0.20 64.61 -17.45
CA THR A 3 0.27 63.72 -18.52
C THR A 3 -0.54 62.42 -18.51
N TYR A 4 -1.12 62.08 -19.67
CA TYR A 4 -1.79 60.81 -19.93
C TYR A 4 -0.74 59.74 -20.26
N GLN A 5 -0.72 58.65 -19.50
CA GLN A 5 0.06 57.44 -19.78
C GLN A 5 -0.89 56.35 -20.30
N PRO A 6 -0.69 55.79 -21.51
CA PRO A 6 -1.53 54.72 -22.02
C PRO A 6 -1.16 53.38 -21.36
N GLN A 7 -2.17 52.70 -20.79
CA GLN A 7 -2.06 51.34 -20.26
C GLN A 7 -1.98 50.32 -21.41
N ALA A 8 -1.06 49.35 -21.32
CA ALA A 8 -0.93 48.26 -22.29
C ALA A 8 -2.07 47.22 -22.12
N PRO A 9 -2.54 46.55 -23.19
CA PRO A 9 -3.59 45.55 -23.08
C PRO A 9 -3.10 44.30 -22.35
N ALA A 10 -3.92 43.79 -21.41
CA ALA A 10 -3.68 42.55 -20.70
C ALA A 10 -3.59 41.36 -21.66
N ARG A 11 -2.57 40.50 -21.51
CA ARG A 11 -2.46 39.26 -22.27
C ARG A 11 -3.52 38.25 -21.78
N PRO A 12 -4.18 37.50 -22.68
CA PRO A 12 -5.15 36.48 -22.29
C PRO A 12 -4.45 35.31 -21.58
N GLN A 13 -5.02 34.88 -20.45
CA GLN A 13 -4.53 33.77 -19.64
C GLN A 13 -4.88 32.42 -20.30
N ALA A 14 -3.89 31.75 -20.89
CA ALA A 14 -4.04 30.46 -21.56
C ALA A 14 -3.91 29.23 -20.62
N ALA A 15 -4.14 29.39 -19.31
CA ALA A 15 -3.85 28.35 -18.32
C ALA A 15 -5.02 27.41 -17.99
N GLY A 16 -6.27 27.79 -18.26
CA GLY A 16 -7.44 27.00 -17.83
C GLY A 16 -7.80 25.78 -18.71
N ILE A 17 -7.46 25.82 -20.01
CA ILE A 17 -7.86 24.77 -20.95
C ILE A 17 -6.88 23.58 -20.91
N ALA A 18 -5.62 23.83 -20.54
CA ALA A 18 -4.58 22.79 -20.48
C ALA A 18 -4.74 21.84 -19.27
N THR A 19 -5.24 22.32 -18.13
CA THR A 19 -5.50 21.49 -16.94
C THR A 19 -6.73 20.60 -17.12
N ALA A 20 -7.80 21.10 -17.77
CA ALA A 20 -8.99 20.31 -18.02
C ALA A 20 -8.74 19.11 -18.97
N SER A 21 -7.89 19.29 -20.00
CA SER A 21 -7.59 18.23 -20.96
C SER A 21 -6.68 17.13 -20.39
N VAL A 22 -5.77 17.46 -19.47
CA VAL A 22 -4.93 16.48 -18.76
C VAL A 22 -5.77 15.60 -17.82
N VAL A 23 -6.70 16.20 -17.07
CA VAL A 23 -7.60 15.44 -16.17
C VAL A 23 -8.57 14.57 -16.97
N LEU A 24 -9.16 15.07 -18.06
CA LEU A 24 -10.01 14.27 -18.95
C LEU A 24 -9.23 13.15 -19.64
N GLY A 25 -7.97 13.38 -20.01
CA GLY A 25 -7.09 12.37 -20.58
C GLY A 25 -6.75 11.25 -19.60
N ALA A 26 -6.43 11.59 -18.34
CA ALA A 26 -6.16 10.60 -17.28
C ALA A 26 -7.40 9.77 -16.94
N ILE A 27 -8.58 10.39 -16.88
CA ILE A 27 -9.85 9.68 -16.64
C ILE A 27 -10.20 8.80 -17.85
N GLY A 28 -10.03 9.28 -19.08
CA GLY A 28 -10.23 8.49 -20.29
C GLY A 28 -9.29 7.27 -20.36
N PHE A 29 -8.06 7.40 -19.90
CA PHE A 29 -7.09 6.32 -19.80
C PHE A 29 -7.47 5.29 -18.73
N ILE A 30 -7.87 5.73 -17.52
CA ILE A 30 -8.29 4.86 -16.43
C ILE A 30 -9.60 4.13 -16.79
N VAL A 31 -10.60 4.83 -17.30
CA VAL A 31 -11.88 4.23 -17.74
C VAL A 31 -11.66 3.31 -18.95
N GLY A 32 -10.80 3.70 -19.89
CA GLY A 32 -10.47 2.93 -21.08
C GLY A 32 -9.70 1.64 -20.80
N ILE A 33 -8.92 1.58 -19.72
CA ILE A 33 -8.17 0.37 -19.32
C ILE A 33 -8.99 -0.52 -18.39
N CYS A 34 -9.80 0.03 -17.48
CA CYS A 34 -10.60 -0.77 -16.56
C CYS A 34 -11.76 -1.52 -17.25
N ALA A 35 -12.39 -0.93 -18.27
CA ALA A 35 -13.51 -1.55 -18.98
C ALA A 35 -13.16 -2.87 -19.70
N PRO A 36 -12.07 -2.99 -20.49
CA PRO A 36 -11.70 -4.24 -21.13
C PRO A 36 -11.24 -5.31 -20.12
N ILE A 37 -10.58 -4.92 -19.02
CA ILE A 37 -10.16 -5.84 -17.95
C ILE A 37 -11.40 -6.42 -17.24
N GLY A 38 -12.38 -5.60 -16.89
CA GLY A 38 -13.63 -6.06 -16.27
C GLY A 38 -14.43 -7.00 -17.18
N LEU A 39 -14.47 -6.72 -18.48
CA LEU A 39 -15.14 -7.58 -19.47
C LEU A 39 -14.41 -8.91 -19.68
N ALA A 40 -13.07 -8.90 -19.75
CA ALA A 40 -12.26 -10.11 -19.85
C ALA A 40 -12.40 -11.00 -18.61
N LEU A 41 -12.32 -10.43 -17.41
CA LEU A 41 -12.51 -11.15 -16.15
C LEU A 41 -13.94 -11.71 -16.01
N GLY A 42 -14.95 -10.95 -16.45
CA GLY A 42 -16.34 -11.40 -16.50
C GLY A 42 -16.55 -12.61 -17.42
N LEU A 43 -15.89 -12.65 -18.58
CA LEU A 43 -15.95 -13.78 -19.52
C LEU A 43 -15.25 -15.03 -18.96
N VAL A 44 -14.09 -14.87 -18.33
CA VAL A 44 -13.36 -15.96 -17.66
C VAL A 44 -14.17 -16.54 -16.50
N ALA A 45 -14.79 -15.69 -15.68
CA ALA A 45 -15.67 -16.12 -14.59
C ALA A 45 -16.89 -16.91 -15.11
N ARG A 46 -17.49 -16.49 -16.22
CA ARG A 46 -18.61 -17.21 -16.87
C ARG A 46 -18.18 -18.58 -17.41
N GLY A 47 -16.95 -18.71 -17.91
CA GLY A 47 -16.38 -19.98 -18.38
C GLY A 47 -16.06 -20.98 -17.27
N LYS A 48 -15.67 -20.51 -16.08
CA LYS A 48 -15.44 -21.34 -14.90
C LYS A 48 -16.73 -21.71 -14.15
N ALA A 49 -17.73 -20.81 -14.15
CA ALA A 49 -19.05 -21.11 -13.60
C ALA A 49 -19.77 -22.24 -14.38
N LYS A 50 -19.66 -22.28 -15.71
CA LYS A 50 -20.19 -23.39 -16.53
C LYS A 50 -19.51 -24.74 -16.27
N ARG A 51 -18.30 -24.73 -15.72
CA ARG A 51 -17.55 -25.95 -15.32
C ARG A 51 -17.79 -26.39 -13.88
N GLY A 52 -18.63 -25.67 -13.12
CA GLY A 52 -18.91 -25.98 -11.71
C GLY A 52 -17.74 -25.70 -10.76
N GLU A 53 -16.69 -25.02 -11.23
CA GLU A 53 -15.45 -24.77 -10.47
C GLU A 53 -15.56 -23.59 -9.49
N ILE A 54 -16.68 -22.86 -9.49
CA ILE A 54 -16.91 -21.66 -8.67
C ILE A 54 -18.23 -21.78 -7.92
N SER A 55 -18.18 -21.68 -6.59
CA SER A 55 -19.37 -21.69 -5.73
C SER A 55 -20.25 -20.46 -5.97
N PRO A 56 -21.60 -20.57 -5.87
CA PRO A 56 -22.53 -19.46 -6.12
C PRO A 56 -22.25 -18.22 -5.26
N ALA A 57 -21.76 -18.38 -4.03
CA ALA A 57 -21.37 -17.27 -3.14
C ALA A 57 -20.26 -16.37 -3.74
N ARG A 58 -19.31 -16.95 -4.47
CA ARG A 58 -18.20 -16.20 -5.10
C ARG A 58 -18.65 -15.42 -6.35
N ILE A 59 -19.69 -15.91 -7.03
CA ILE A 59 -20.31 -15.21 -8.16
C ILE A 59 -21.08 -13.98 -7.64
N THR A 60 -21.86 -14.15 -6.56
CA THR A 60 -22.61 -13.05 -5.94
C THR A 60 -21.69 -11.97 -5.39
N ALA A 61 -20.58 -12.34 -4.72
CA ALA A 61 -19.59 -11.37 -4.25
C ALA A 61 -18.94 -10.57 -5.39
N GLY A 62 -18.59 -11.23 -6.50
CA GLY A 62 -18.04 -10.55 -7.68
C GLY A 62 -18.99 -9.56 -8.32
N ILE A 63 -20.30 -9.90 -8.40
CA ILE A 63 -21.32 -8.99 -8.92
C ILE A 63 -21.48 -7.77 -8.02
N ILE A 64 -21.54 -7.97 -6.70
CA ILE A 64 -21.67 -6.87 -5.72
C ILE A 64 -20.49 -5.91 -5.81
N VAL A 65 -19.25 -6.43 -5.83
CA VAL A 65 -18.04 -5.59 -5.97
C VAL A 65 -18.05 -4.82 -7.29
N SER A 66 -18.45 -5.47 -8.39
CA SER A 66 -18.56 -4.78 -9.69
C SER A 66 -19.60 -3.66 -9.67
N ALA A 67 -20.76 -3.89 -9.05
CA ALA A 67 -21.84 -2.91 -8.94
C ALA A 67 -21.41 -1.69 -8.10
N ILE A 68 -20.77 -1.94 -6.95
CA ILE A 68 -20.23 -0.89 -6.07
C ILE A 68 -19.16 -0.08 -6.80
N SER A 69 -18.23 -0.74 -7.51
CA SER A 69 -17.21 -0.05 -8.29
C SER A 69 -17.81 0.81 -9.40
N THR A 70 -18.83 0.33 -10.11
CA THR A 70 -19.52 1.13 -11.15
C THR A 70 -20.30 2.30 -10.56
N ALA A 71 -20.91 2.13 -9.38
CA ALA A 71 -21.63 3.20 -8.69
C ALA A 71 -20.68 4.30 -8.19
N LEU A 72 -19.52 3.94 -7.66
CA LEU A 72 -18.47 4.88 -7.26
C LEU A 72 -17.95 5.68 -8.46
N GLN A 73 -17.73 5.03 -9.61
CA GLN A 73 -17.32 5.73 -10.83
C GLN A 73 -18.41 6.68 -11.35
N ALA A 74 -19.68 6.29 -11.28
CA ALA A 74 -20.80 7.16 -11.65
C ALA A 74 -20.89 8.40 -10.73
N LEU A 75 -20.65 8.24 -9.43
CA LEU A 75 -20.62 9.36 -8.47
C LEU A 75 -19.48 10.35 -8.75
N VAL A 76 -18.29 9.87 -9.12
CA VAL A 76 -17.17 10.72 -9.53
C VAL A 76 -17.51 11.51 -10.80
N LEU A 77 -18.13 10.87 -11.80
CA LEU A 77 -18.61 11.52 -13.02
C LEU A 77 -19.68 12.59 -12.75
N ILE A 78 -20.66 12.30 -11.89
CA ILE A 78 -21.69 13.26 -11.50
C ILE A 78 -21.07 14.47 -10.80
N GLY A 79 -20.12 14.24 -9.86
CA GLY A 79 -19.40 15.29 -9.16
C GLY A 79 -18.65 16.24 -10.10
N ILE A 80 -18.03 15.72 -11.15
CA ILE A 80 -17.33 16.51 -12.17
C ILE A 80 -18.31 17.32 -13.03
N ILE A 81 -19.45 16.75 -13.43
CA ILE A 81 -20.48 17.46 -14.21
C ILE A 81 -21.08 18.62 -13.37
N THR A 82 -21.37 18.39 -12.08
CA THR A 82 -21.83 19.45 -11.17
C THR A 82 -20.74 20.49 -10.87
N GLY A 83 -19.46 20.09 -10.85
CA GLY A 83 -18.33 21.00 -10.69
C GLY A 83 -18.12 21.91 -11.90
N LEU A 84 -18.30 21.38 -13.12
CA LEU A 84 -18.22 22.16 -14.35
C LEU A 84 -19.39 23.15 -14.51
N SER A 85 -20.58 22.81 -14.02
CA SER A 85 -21.75 23.71 -14.09
C SER A 85 -21.75 24.83 -13.04
N ASN A 86 -20.91 24.73 -12.01
CA ASN A 86 -20.69 25.78 -11.01
C ASN A 86 -19.51 26.72 -11.32
N ALA A 87 -18.75 26.45 -12.40
CA ALA A 87 -17.58 27.24 -12.78
C ALA A 87 -17.90 28.53 -13.56
N ASP A 88 -19.17 28.76 -13.95
CA ASP A 88 -19.59 29.94 -14.72
C ASP A 88 -19.91 31.18 -13.86
N ASN A 89 -19.63 31.19 -12.55
CA ASN A 89 -20.03 32.31 -11.69
C ASN A 89 -18.93 32.86 -10.76
N ALA A 90 -17.68 32.85 -11.21
CA ALA A 90 -16.59 33.51 -10.47
C ALA A 90 -15.75 34.43 -11.37
N THR A 91 -16.35 35.53 -11.82
CA THR A 91 -15.60 36.78 -12.11
C THR A 91 -16.53 37.97 -11.94
N THR A 92 -16.37 38.75 -10.86
CA THR A 92 -16.38 40.24 -10.82
C THR A 92 -16.32 40.75 -9.37
N THR A 93 -15.15 41.33 -9.02
CA THR A 93 -14.92 42.63 -8.34
C THR A 93 -15.90 43.12 -7.26
N THR A 94 -15.40 43.43 -6.06
CA THR A 94 -15.22 44.81 -5.49
C THR A 94 -14.86 44.76 -3.99
N ALA A 95 -14.05 45.73 -3.55
CA ALA A 95 -13.51 45.96 -2.22
C ALA A 95 -14.53 46.17 -1.06
N GLN A 96 -14.07 45.77 0.14
CA GLN A 96 -14.41 46.10 1.56
C GLN A 96 -15.38 47.28 1.85
N PRO A 97 -16.19 47.25 2.95
CA PRO A 97 -15.66 47.48 4.31
C PRO A 97 -16.37 46.87 5.56
N VAL A 98 -15.58 46.86 6.65
CA VAL A 98 -15.74 46.71 8.12
C VAL A 98 -17.10 46.49 8.84
N ALA A 99 -16.98 45.83 10.01
CA ALA A 99 -17.82 45.79 11.23
C ALA A 99 -18.89 44.65 11.26
N SER A 100 -19.10 43.83 12.31
CA SER A 100 -18.83 43.91 13.76
C SER A 100 -18.92 42.49 14.38
N VAL A 101 -18.16 42.21 15.46
CA VAL A 101 -18.31 41.04 16.36
C VAL A 101 -19.22 41.45 17.54
N PRO A 102 -20.15 40.62 18.08
CA PRO A 102 -19.86 39.72 19.22
C PRO A 102 -20.56 38.33 19.14
N ALA A 103 -19.86 37.22 19.41
CA ALA A 103 -19.69 36.55 20.71
C ALA A 103 -20.98 35.91 21.30
N SER A 104 -21.02 34.57 21.33
CA SER A 104 -21.64 33.73 22.38
C SER A 104 -21.16 32.28 22.23
N GLU A 105 -20.46 31.82 23.28
CA GLU A 105 -19.90 30.50 23.60
C GLU A 105 -20.88 29.74 24.53
N PRO A 106 -20.70 28.48 25.01
CA PRO A 106 -20.00 27.26 24.55
C PRO A 106 -20.94 26.03 24.38
N ALA A 107 -20.34 24.87 24.08
CA ALA A 107 -20.89 23.52 24.20
C ALA A 107 -21.43 23.15 25.60
N PRO A 108 -22.11 22.00 25.73
CA PRO A 108 -21.53 20.99 26.63
C PRO A 108 -21.57 19.54 26.13
N GLU A 109 -20.71 18.78 26.78
CA GLU A 109 -20.37 17.35 26.68
C GLU A 109 -21.53 16.38 26.98
N GLU A 110 -21.35 15.15 26.45
CA GLU A 110 -21.67 13.79 26.94
C GLU A 110 -22.66 13.55 28.10
N PRO A 111 -23.34 12.37 28.13
CA PRO A 111 -22.70 11.28 28.88
C PRO A 111 -22.91 9.85 28.33
N ALA A 112 -21.93 9.03 28.67
CA ALA A 112 -21.84 7.58 28.55
C ALA A 112 -22.90 6.74 29.28
N ALA A 113 -22.83 5.43 28.96
CA ALA A 113 -23.17 4.25 29.76
C ALA A 113 -24.54 3.58 29.56
N ALA A 114 -24.52 2.34 29.05
CA ALA A 114 -25.18 1.18 29.69
C ALA A 114 -24.84 -0.15 28.97
N ALA A 115 -24.24 -1.09 29.71
CA ALA A 115 -24.38 -2.54 29.55
C ALA A 115 -25.13 -3.07 30.81
N PRO A 116 -25.53 -4.35 30.99
CA PRO A 116 -25.38 -5.56 30.15
C PRO A 116 -26.63 -6.53 30.08
N ALA A 117 -26.48 -7.62 29.29
CA ALA A 117 -27.08 -8.99 29.39
C ALA A 117 -28.60 -9.21 29.12
N PRO A 118 -29.12 -10.43 28.80
CA PRO A 118 -28.51 -11.78 28.86
C PRO A 118 -28.70 -12.72 27.64
N VAL A 119 -28.04 -13.89 27.75
CA VAL A 119 -28.07 -15.10 26.89
C VAL A 119 -29.40 -15.90 27.08
N PRO A 120 -29.70 -16.87 26.20
CA PRO A 120 -30.00 -18.21 26.72
C PRO A 120 -29.18 -19.32 26.05
N THR A 121 -28.53 -20.09 26.91
CA THR A 121 -27.90 -21.38 26.64
C THR A 121 -28.81 -22.46 27.26
N GLU A 122 -29.28 -23.40 26.47
CA GLU A 122 -29.79 -24.71 26.93
C GLU A 122 -28.57 -25.66 27.00
N THR A 123 -28.10 -26.13 28.17
CA THR A 123 -28.60 -27.24 29.01
C THR A 123 -28.68 -28.57 28.25
N GLN A 124 -28.19 -29.74 28.68
CA GLN A 124 -27.31 -30.25 29.74
C GLN A 124 -27.29 -31.78 29.51
N ALA A 125 -26.15 -32.46 29.69
CA ALA A 125 -26.09 -33.82 30.28
C ALA A 125 -24.64 -34.30 30.46
N ALA A 126 -24.29 -34.61 31.70
CA ALA A 126 -23.09 -35.34 32.16
C ALA A 126 -23.56 -36.70 32.75
N PRO A 127 -22.75 -37.58 33.40
CA PRO A 127 -21.29 -37.84 33.34
C PRO A 127 -20.89 -39.36 33.32
N ALA A 128 -19.58 -39.62 33.16
CA ALA A 128 -18.71 -40.66 33.77
C ALA A 128 -18.83 -42.17 33.36
N PRO A 129 -17.80 -43.03 33.62
CA PRO A 129 -16.47 -42.81 34.22
C PRO A 129 -15.27 -43.40 33.42
N ALA A 130 -14.06 -43.01 33.85
CA ALA A 130 -12.78 -43.63 33.52
C ALA A 130 -12.62 -45.04 34.15
N PRO A 131 -11.63 -45.82 33.68
CA PRO A 131 -10.63 -46.29 34.64
C PRO A 131 -9.17 -46.32 34.15
N ALA A 132 -8.31 -46.04 35.13
CA ALA A 132 -7.02 -46.69 35.43
C ALA A 132 -5.80 -46.48 34.52
N GLU A 133 -4.93 -45.61 35.05
CA GLU A 133 -3.47 -45.72 35.13
C GLU A 133 -2.81 -47.02 34.62
N THR A 134 -1.77 -46.86 33.80
CA THR A 134 -0.63 -47.77 33.81
C THR A 134 0.66 -46.98 33.58
N THR A 135 1.51 -47.06 34.59
CA THR A 135 2.86 -46.51 34.69
C THR A 135 3.80 -47.19 33.68
N THR A 136 4.62 -46.43 32.97
CA THR A 136 5.84 -46.89 32.28
C THR A 136 6.79 -45.70 32.25
N SER A 137 7.63 -45.56 33.28
CA SER A 137 9.04 -45.95 33.30
C SER A 137 9.92 -45.12 32.37
N GLU A 138 10.58 -44.16 33.02
CA GLU A 138 11.65 -43.27 32.60
C GLU A 138 12.80 -43.98 31.87
N ALA A 139 13.25 -43.38 30.76
CA ALA A 139 14.58 -43.55 30.20
C ALA A 139 15.10 -42.15 29.83
N PRO A 140 16.29 -41.74 30.29
CA PRO A 140 16.80 -40.39 30.04
C PRO A 140 17.24 -40.28 28.57
N ALA A 141 16.52 -39.48 27.79
CA ALA A 141 16.94 -39.09 26.45
C ALA A 141 18.16 -38.15 26.57
N PRO A 142 19.18 -38.32 25.70
CA PRO A 142 20.43 -37.58 25.80
C PRO A 142 20.19 -36.09 25.61
N THR A 143 20.93 -35.28 26.37
CA THR A 143 21.02 -33.83 26.24
C THR A 143 21.29 -33.48 24.77
N ALA A 144 20.26 -33.02 24.07
CA ALA A 144 20.42 -32.40 22.77
C ALA A 144 21.24 -31.13 22.99
N THR A 145 22.51 -31.17 22.60
CA THR A 145 23.29 -29.98 22.28
C THR A 145 22.40 -29.10 21.41
N ALA A 146 22.03 -27.92 21.91
CA ALA A 146 21.35 -26.92 21.11
C ALA A 146 22.27 -26.58 19.93
N GLU A 147 21.90 -27.01 18.72
CA GLU A 147 22.51 -26.50 17.51
C GLU A 147 22.39 -24.97 17.54
N PRO A 148 23.48 -24.23 17.32
CA PRO A 148 23.38 -22.79 17.18
C PRO A 148 22.41 -22.50 16.03
N LEU A 149 21.39 -21.69 16.32
CA LEU A 149 20.42 -21.24 15.31
C LEU A 149 21.21 -20.65 14.13
N PRO A 150 20.85 -21.00 12.88
CA PRO A 150 21.53 -20.45 11.71
C PRO A 150 21.41 -18.92 11.75
N VAL A 151 22.57 -18.26 11.81
CA VAL A 151 22.66 -16.80 11.70
C VAL A 151 22.13 -16.41 10.32
N ALA A 152 21.20 -15.46 10.27
CA ALA A 152 20.67 -14.97 9.00
C ALA A 152 21.81 -14.39 8.15
N PRO A 153 21.86 -14.68 6.83
CA PRO A 153 22.90 -14.14 5.96
C PRO A 153 22.90 -12.60 5.97
N GLY A 154 24.08 -11.99 5.92
CA GLY A 154 24.24 -10.53 5.98
C GLY A 154 24.29 -9.85 4.61
N ILE A 155 24.56 -8.54 4.64
CA ILE A 155 24.81 -7.72 3.43
C ILE A 155 25.89 -8.38 2.56
N GLY A 156 25.64 -8.45 1.25
CA GLY A 156 26.48 -9.09 0.24
C GLY A 156 26.28 -10.59 0.08
N GLN A 157 25.45 -11.23 0.92
CA GLN A 157 25.14 -12.65 0.81
C GLN A 157 23.77 -12.86 0.16
N ALA A 158 23.72 -13.71 -0.87
CA ALA A 158 22.48 -14.03 -1.56
C ALA A 158 21.63 -15.00 -0.74
N VAL A 159 20.34 -14.70 -0.61
CA VAL A 159 19.33 -15.56 0.03
C VAL A 159 18.25 -15.89 -0.98
N ILE A 160 17.92 -17.17 -1.11
CA ILE A 160 16.94 -17.64 -2.10
C ILE A 160 15.58 -17.85 -1.43
N ALA A 161 14.54 -17.25 -1.99
CA ALA A 161 13.15 -17.49 -1.64
C ALA A 161 12.32 -17.64 -2.93
N ALA A 162 11.51 -18.70 -3.01
CA ALA A 162 10.65 -18.99 -4.17
C ALA A 162 11.36 -18.89 -5.54
N ASP A 163 12.53 -19.51 -5.66
CA ASP A 163 13.40 -19.49 -6.85
C ASP A 163 13.95 -18.10 -7.25
N VAL A 164 13.86 -17.10 -6.37
CA VAL A 164 14.44 -15.77 -6.56
C VAL A 164 15.54 -15.55 -5.54
N ALA A 165 16.73 -15.16 -5.99
CA ALA A 165 17.84 -14.80 -5.12
C ALA A 165 17.84 -13.29 -4.86
N TYR A 166 17.89 -12.93 -3.58
CA TYR A 166 17.93 -11.57 -3.09
C TYR A 166 19.28 -11.30 -2.44
N THR A 167 19.95 -10.21 -2.82
CA THR A 167 21.22 -9.79 -2.21
C THR A 167 21.14 -8.32 -1.86
N VAL A 168 21.18 -7.98 -0.57
CA VAL A 168 21.33 -6.59 -0.13
C VAL A 168 22.79 -6.20 -0.33
N THR A 169 23.07 -5.20 -1.17
CA THR A 169 24.45 -4.78 -1.50
C THR A 169 24.87 -3.52 -0.76
N ALA A 170 23.91 -2.68 -0.36
CA ALA A 170 24.12 -1.50 0.47
C ALA A 170 22.90 -1.22 1.35
N PHE A 171 23.13 -0.59 2.49
CA PHE A 171 22.09 -0.17 3.41
C PHE A 171 22.49 1.15 4.08
N ASP A 172 21.75 2.23 3.79
CA ASP A 172 22.07 3.59 4.21
C ASP A 172 20.84 4.29 4.79
N CYS A 173 20.99 4.96 5.93
CA CYS A 173 19.89 5.65 6.62
C CYS A 173 20.20 7.14 6.84
N GLY A 174 19.18 7.90 7.20
CA GLY A 174 19.28 9.34 7.45
C GLY A 174 18.88 10.19 6.24
N ILE A 175 18.14 9.61 5.31
CA ILE A 175 17.67 10.28 4.09
C ILE A 175 16.37 11.03 4.41
N ALA A 176 16.38 12.36 4.31
CA ALA A 176 15.20 13.17 4.64
C ALA A 176 14.14 13.19 3.51
N GLN A 177 14.57 13.01 2.27
CA GLN A 177 13.71 13.11 1.09
C GLN A 177 14.25 12.24 -0.03
N VAL A 178 13.35 11.57 -0.75
CA VAL A 178 13.65 10.78 -1.95
C VAL A 178 13.01 11.47 -3.16
N GLY A 179 13.73 11.51 -4.28
CA GLY A 179 13.26 12.07 -5.56
C GLY A 179 13.73 13.50 -5.85
N SER A 180 13.08 14.14 -6.81
CA SER A 180 13.43 15.45 -7.39
C SER A 180 12.67 16.61 -6.76
N GLU A 181 12.94 17.85 -7.18
CA GLU A 181 12.19 19.02 -6.72
C GLU A 181 10.68 18.98 -7.08
N TYR A 182 10.30 18.26 -8.14
CA TYR A 182 8.91 18.19 -8.63
C TYR A 182 8.18 16.92 -8.20
N LEU A 183 8.90 15.80 -8.09
CA LEU A 183 8.38 14.49 -7.71
C LEU A 183 9.25 13.94 -6.58
N ASN A 184 8.76 14.05 -5.34
CA ASN A 184 9.48 13.61 -4.16
C ASN A 184 8.56 13.10 -3.05
N ARG A 185 9.20 12.44 -2.09
CA ARG A 185 8.60 12.02 -0.84
C ARG A 185 9.51 12.40 0.33
N THR A 186 8.98 13.14 1.29
CA THR A 186 9.67 13.49 2.54
C THR A 186 9.39 12.42 3.60
N ALA A 187 10.42 11.99 4.31
CA ALA A 187 10.28 11.03 5.41
C ALA A 187 9.53 11.67 6.60
N GLN A 188 8.78 10.86 7.35
CA GLN A 188 8.23 11.28 8.64
C GLN A 188 9.32 11.27 9.72
N GLY A 189 10.19 10.27 9.70
CA GLY A 189 11.42 10.25 10.48
C GLY A 189 12.62 10.43 9.54
N GLU A 190 13.21 9.32 9.14
CA GLU A 190 14.23 9.26 8.10
C GLU A 190 14.03 8.01 7.25
N TYR A 191 14.33 8.10 5.95
CA TYR A 191 14.40 6.92 5.12
C TYR A 191 15.71 6.16 5.38
N CYS A 192 15.57 4.85 5.50
CA CYS A 192 16.63 3.87 5.30
C CYS A 192 16.47 3.25 3.91
N GLU A 193 17.46 3.41 3.04
CA GLU A 193 17.55 2.80 1.71
C GLU A 193 18.29 1.46 1.78
N ALA A 194 17.69 0.41 1.25
CA ALA A 194 18.38 -0.82 0.87
C ALA A 194 18.54 -0.89 -0.65
N THR A 195 19.78 -1.04 -1.13
CA THR A 195 20.03 -1.44 -2.53
C THR A 195 20.04 -2.97 -2.59
N VAL A 196 19.19 -3.54 -3.45
CA VAL A 196 18.94 -4.98 -3.50
C VAL A 196 19.03 -5.49 -4.93
N ASP A 197 19.89 -6.48 -5.16
CA ASP A 197 19.92 -7.25 -6.39
C ASP A 197 18.94 -8.42 -6.30
N ILE A 198 18.04 -8.50 -7.28
CA ILE A 198 16.96 -9.48 -7.35
C ILE A 198 17.16 -10.28 -8.62
N ASN A 199 17.60 -11.53 -8.47
CA ASN A 199 17.87 -12.44 -9.57
C ASN A 199 16.80 -13.53 -9.62
N ASN A 200 16.06 -13.60 -10.73
CA ASN A 200 15.09 -14.67 -10.93
C ASN A 200 15.80 -15.94 -11.44
N GLN A 201 15.97 -16.94 -10.58
CA GLN A 201 16.55 -18.24 -10.91
C GLN A 201 15.49 -19.29 -11.29
N GLY A 202 14.22 -18.90 -11.26
CA GLY A 202 13.11 -19.75 -11.61
C GLY A 202 12.97 -19.96 -13.12
N THR A 203 11.91 -20.68 -13.50
CA THR A 203 11.60 -21.01 -14.90
C THR A 203 10.50 -20.13 -15.51
N ARG A 204 9.95 -19.18 -14.74
CA ARG A 204 8.88 -18.26 -15.15
C ARG A 204 9.22 -16.84 -14.71
N ALA A 205 8.64 -15.86 -15.41
CA ALA A 205 8.73 -14.48 -14.96
C ALA A 205 8.13 -14.32 -13.56
N THR A 206 8.74 -13.45 -12.76
CA THR A 206 8.25 -13.05 -11.44
C THR A 206 8.07 -11.54 -11.41
N THR A 207 7.13 -11.06 -10.61
CA THR A 207 6.92 -9.62 -10.43
C THR A 207 7.36 -9.22 -9.04
N PHE A 208 8.26 -8.26 -8.97
CA PHE A 208 8.70 -7.63 -7.74
C PHE A 208 8.10 -6.24 -7.59
N ASN A 209 7.77 -5.88 -6.35
CA ASN A 209 7.50 -4.51 -5.94
C ASN A 209 7.84 -4.34 -4.46
N SER A 210 7.98 -3.10 -4.01
CA SER A 210 8.43 -2.75 -2.67
C SER A 210 7.53 -3.26 -1.56
N SER A 211 6.22 -3.46 -1.80
CA SER A 211 5.31 -4.01 -0.78
C SER A 211 5.66 -5.44 -0.36
N GLN A 212 6.55 -6.10 -1.10
CA GLN A 212 7.11 -7.41 -0.76
C GLN A 212 8.32 -7.33 0.17
N ALA A 213 8.66 -6.13 0.66
CA ALA A 213 9.81 -5.89 1.51
C ALA A 213 9.43 -5.19 2.82
N LYS A 214 10.05 -5.66 3.90
CA LYS A 214 9.85 -5.16 5.27
C LYS A 214 11.19 -5.06 5.98
N ALA A 215 11.35 -4.05 6.83
CA ALA A 215 12.45 -3.92 7.76
C ALA A 215 11.96 -4.20 9.19
N TYR A 216 12.83 -4.75 10.04
CA TYR A 216 12.47 -5.10 11.42
C TYR A 216 13.46 -4.55 12.44
N ILE A 217 12.93 -4.00 13.54
CA ILE A 217 13.65 -3.74 14.79
C ILE A 217 13.04 -4.65 15.86
N GLY A 218 13.73 -5.72 16.24
CA GLY A 218 13.14 -6.79 17.03
C GLY A 218 11.88 -7.37 16.35
N ASP A 219 10.72 -7.18 16.96
CA ASP A 219 9.41 -7.61 16.44
C ASP A 219 8.61 -6.48 15.77
N ILE A 220 9.16 -5.26 15.74
CA ILE A 220 8.51 -4.10 15.11
C ILE A 220 8.80 -4.11 13.62
N GLU A 221 7.73 -4.08 12.81
CA GLU A 221 7.79 -4.08 11.35
C GLU A 221 7.66 -2.66 10.78
N TYR A 222 8.46 -2.37 9.76
CA TYR A 222 8.37 -1.19 8.91
C TYR A 222 8.23 -1.63 7.45
N ALA A 223 7.10 -1.31 6.83
CA ALA A 223 6.88 -1.60 5.41
C ALA A 223 7.70 -0.65 4.53
N ALA A 224 8.14 -1.13 3.36
CA ALA A 224 8.76 -0.25 2.37
C ALA A 224 7.73 0.76 1.81
N ASP A 225 8.17 2.00 1.61
CA ASP A 225 7.38 3.06 0.99
C ASP A 225 7.49 2.96 -0.54
N GLY A 226 6.42 2.46 -1.16
CA GLY A 226 6.35 2.30 -2.62
C GLY A 226 6.33 3.61 -3.40
N GLU A 227 5.88 4.71 -2.81
CA GLU A 227 5.88 6.01 -3.48
C GLU A 227 7.29 6.61 -3.48
N ALA A 228 8.02 6.51 -2.36
CA ALA A 228 9.44 6.85 -2.30
C ALA A 228 10.26 6.01 -3.30
N SER A 229 10.04 4.68 -3.34
CA SER A 229 10.67 3.79 -4.31
C SER A 229 10.32 4.11 -5.77
N MET A 230 9.13 4.65 -6.04
CA MET A 230 8.72 5.09 -7.39
C MET A 230 9.41 6.39 -7.80
N TYR A 231 9.67 7.29 -6.85
CA TYR A 231 10.35 8.57 -7.10
C TYR A 231 11.87 8.48 -7.10
N ALA A 232 12.44 7.34 -6.68
CA ALA A 232 13.85 7.06 -6.81
C ALA A 232 14.27 6.88 -8.29
N ASP A 233 15.51 7.22 -8.62
CA ASP A 233 16.00 7.36 -10.00
C ASP A 233 15.82 6.10 -10.89
N ASP A 234 15.73 4.91 -10.29
CA ASP A 234 15.71 3.63 -11.02
C ASP A 234 14.31 3.01 -11.14
N GLY A 235 13.33 3.41 -10.32
CA GLY A 235 11.92 2.95 -10.35
C GLY A 235 11.66 1.44 -10.19
N ASN A 236 12.70 0.60 -10.15
CA ASN A 236 12.58 -0.86 -10.22
C ASN A 236 11.88 -1.50 -9.01
N ALA A 237 11.76 -0.76 -7.91
CA ALA A 237 11.04 -1.19 -6.73
C ALA A 237 9.53 -0.90 -6.81
N PHE A 238 9.02 -0.15 -7.79
CA PHE A 238 7.59 0.16 -7.89
C PHE A 238 6.78 -1.03 -8.44
N LEU A 239 7.11 -1.50 -9.64
CA LEU A 239 6.48 -2.67 -10.25
C LEU A 239 7.33 -3.18 -11.41
N THR A 240 8.10 -4.23 -11.18
CA THR A 240 9.03 -4.76 -12.18
C THR A 240 8.82 -6.24 -12.40
N GLU A 241 8.65 -6.62 -13.67
CA GLU A 241 8.68 -8.02 -14.11
C GLU A 241 10.12 -8.43 -14.42
N ILE A 242 10.54 -9.55 -13.85
CA ILE A 242 11.89 -10.09 -13.97
C ILE A 242 11.78 -11.46 -14.65
N ASN A 243 12.30 -11.55 -15.87
CA ASN A 243 12.35 -12.81 -16.61
C ASN A 243 13.39 -13.79 -16.01
N PRO A 244 13.22 -15.10 -16.22
CA PRO A 244 14.20 -16.11 -15.82
C PRO A 244 15.63 -15.77 -16.24
N GLY A 245 16.57 -15.90 -15.32
CA GLY A 245 18.00 -15.63 -15.51
C GLY A 245 18.42 -14.17 -15.40
N ASN A 246 17.47 -13.23 -15.34
CA ASN A 246 17.79 -11.80 -15.23
C ASN A 246 17.95 -11.36 -13.78
N THR A 247 18.81 -10.36 -13.58
CA THR A 247 18.92 -9.60 -12.33
C THR A 247 18.40 -8.19 -12.56
N VAL A 248 17.66 -7.65 -11.58
CA VAL A 248 17.37 -6.22 -11.48
C VAL A 248 17.88 -5.69 -10.15
N THR A 249 18.35 -4.44 -10.13
CA THR A 249 18.71 -3.75 -8.90
C THR A 249 17.57 -2.81 -8.52
N ALA A 250 17.10 -2.92 -7.28
CA ALA A 250 15.99 -2.14 -6.75
C ALA A 250 16.42 -1.39 -5.48
N LYS A 251 15.91 -0.17 -5.32
CA LYS A 251 16.09 0.64 -4.11
C LYS A 251 14.82 0.65 -3.29
N LEU A 252 14.91 0.12 -2.08
CA LEU A 252 13.80 0.01 -1.15
C LEU A 252 13.97 1.04 -0.05
N TYR A 253 12.96 1.85 0.20
CA TYR A 253 13.00 2.90 1.21
C TYR A 253 12.05 2.57 2.35
N PHE A 254 12.54 2.61 3.59
CA PHE A 254 11.76 2.38 4.80
C PHE A 254 11.73 3.67 5.62
N ASP A 255 10.55 4.23 5.88
CA ASP A 255 10.40 5.41 6.76
C ASP A 255 10.44 4.95 8.22
N MET A 256 11.52 5.30 8.91
CA MET A 256 11.81 4.84 10.26
C MET A 256 12.02 6.03 11.20
N PRO A 257 11.78 5.89 12.51
CA PRO A 257 12.11 6.94 13.47
C PRO A 257 13.59 7.31 13.36
N ALA A 258 13.88 8.61 13.40
CA ALA A 258 15.24 9.12 13.22
C ALA A 258 16.23 8.48 14.24
N GLY A 259 17.40 8.05 13.74
CA GLY A 259 18.43 7.42 14.55
C GLY A 259 18.16 5.96 14.92
N THR A 260 17.13 5.32 14.37
CA THR A 260 16.90 3.88 14.53
C THR A 260 17.47 3.08 13.35
N ARG A 261 17.85 1.83 13.59
CA ARG A 261 18.40 0.94 12.56
C ARG A 261 17.72 -0.43 12.66
N PRO A 262 17.29 -1.03 11.55
CA PRO A 262 16.74 -2.37 11.55
C PRO A 262 17.84 -3.41 11.78
N ASP A 263 17.46 -4.54 12.39
CA ASP A 263 18.33 -5.69 12.56
C ASP A 263 18.33 -6.56 11.29
N ARG A 264 17.18 -6.64 10.62
CA ARG A 264 16.96 -7.50 9.45
C ARG A 264 15.96 -6.91 8.45
N LEU A 265 16.08 -7.35 7.21
CA LEU A 265 15.10 -7.18 6.15
C LEU A 265 14.45 -8.53 5.81
N GLU A 266 13.18 -8.50 5.46
CA GLU A 266 12.47 -9.59 4.78
C GLU A 266 12.11 -9.12 3.38
N ILE A 267 12.49 -9.89 2.35
CA ILE A 267 12.31 -9.49 0.95
C ILE A 267 11.69 -10.61 0.14
N GLY A 268 10.74 -10.28 -0.74
CA GLY A 268 9.97 -11.26 -1.52
C GLY A 268 8.85 -11.92 -0.70
N GLY A 269 8.63 -11.46 0.54
CA GLY A 269 7.50 -11.87 1.37
C GLY A 269 6.21 -11.15 0.96
N GLY A 270 5.08 -11.53 1.56
CA GLY A 270 3.80 -10.88 1.28
C GLY A 270 2.66 -11.42 2.13
N LEU A 271 1.43 -11.03 1.78
CA LEU A 271 0.20 -11.42 2.51
C LEU A 271 -0.01 -12.95 2.64
N PHE A 272 0.69 -13.76 1.83
CA PHE A 272 0.46 -15.20 1.73
C PHE A 272 1.75 -16.04 1.76
N SER A 273 2.92 -15.42 1.94
CA SER A 273 4.21 -16.12 1.91
C SER A 273 5.28 -15.38 2.70
N ASP A 274 6.15 -16.13 3.35
CA ASP A 274 7.35 -15.59 4.00
C ASP A 274 8.41 -15.22 2.95
N GLY A 275 9.19 -14.18 3.23
CA GLY A 275 10.30 -13.73 2.38
C GLY A 275 11.67 -14.28 2.78
N ALA A 276 12.68 -13.88 2.02
CA ALA A 276 14.08 -14.06 2.36
C ALA A 276 14.47 -13.13 3.52
N ILE A 277 15.03 -13.70 4.60
CA ILE A 277 15.50 -12.94 5.76
C ILE A 277 16.99 -12.64 5.64
N ILE A 278 17.35 -11.36 5.70
CA ILE A 278 18.72 -10.86 5.52
C ILE A 278 19.07 -9.93 6.69
N SER A 279 20.18 -10.18 7.38
CA SER A 279 20.70 -9.32 8.44
C SER A 279 21.29 -8.03 7.88
N VAL A 280 20.94 -6.89 8.49
CA VAL A 280 21.48 -5.56 8.14
C VAL A 280 21.96 -4.77 9.36
N ALA A 281 22.01 -5.43 10.52
CA ALA A 281 22.62 -4.91 11.76
C ALA A 281 24.13 -4.64 11.63
#